data_AF-A0A819HC65-F1
#
_entry.id   AF-A0A819HC65-F1
#
_cell.length_a   1.000
_cell.length_b   1.000
_cell.length_c   1.000
_cell.angle_alpha   90.00
_cell.angle_beta   90.00
_cell.angle_gamma   90.00
#
_symmetry.space_group_name_H-M   'P 1'
#
loop_
_entity.id
_entity.type
_entity.pdbx_description
1 polymer ?
#
loop_
_entity_poly.entity_id
_entity_poly.type
_entity_poly.pdbx_seq_one_letter_code
_entity_poly.pdbx_strand_id
1 'polypeptide(L)'
;MSLSYVGTQLTIYVGSAILIAGVLGNGINIFIFSSVRTYRNTPSTFYFLVGSIHNLLYLAINLTFRIVSVGSGFDLTRTSLAWCRARSFFLSTNSAISFTSSCLATIDQFLATSQSAHLRRYSKIELAYRIVLVAMVVWYLQGIPWILYQNISPISTTCVRTNAIYAIYVS
;
A
#
# COMPACT_ATOMS: atom_id res chain seq x y z
N MET A 1 -33.27 -1.70 9.28
CA MET A 1 -31.81 -1.47 9.29
C MET A 1 -31.38 -1.10 7.87
N SER A 2 -30.72 0.04 7.67
CA SER A 2 -30.24 0.44 6.34
C SER A 2 -28.88 -0.20 6.03
N LEU A 3 -28.61 -0.46 4.76
CA LEU A 3 -27.31 -0.96 4.28
C LEU A 3 -26.14 -0.04 4.70
N SER A 4 -26.39 1.28 4.74
CA SER A 4 -25.42 2.28 5.19
C SER A 4 -25.03 2.10 6.66
N TYR A 5 -25.98 1.77 7.53
CA TYR A 5 -25.72 1.54 8.95
C TYR A 5 -24.80 0.33 9.15
N VAL A 6 -25.08 -0.78 8.46
CA VAL A 6 -24.24 -1.99 8.51
C VAL A 6 -22.83 -1.70 8.00
N GLY A 7 -22.71 -0.96 6.89
CA GLY A 7 -21.41 -0.56 6.33
C GLY A 7 -20.57 0.29 7.28
N THR A 8 -21.21 1.21 8.02
CA THR A 8 -20.55 2.02 9.06
C THR A 8 -20.01 1.13 10.18
N GLN A 9 -20.84 0.25 10.74
CA GLN A 9 -20.45 -0.62 11.86
C GLN A 9 -19.32 -1.57 11.45
N LEU A 10 -19.38 -2.15 10.25
CA LEU A 10 -18.31 -2.99 9.71
C LEU A 10 -17.01 -2.20 9.57
N THR A 11 -17.06 -0.99 8.99
CA THR A 11 -15.86 -0.16 8.82
C THR A 11 -15.21 0.17 10.17
N ILE A 12 -16.01 0.45 11.20
CA ILE A 12 -15.50 0.77 12.54
C ILE A 12 -14.93 -0.48 13.21
N TYR A 13 -15.74 -1.54 13.41
CA TYR A 13 -15.30 -2.69 14.20
C TYR A 13 -14.30 -3.57 13.47
N VAL A 14 -14.62 -3.99 12.24
CA VAL A 14 -13.73 -4.84 11.44
C VAL A 14 -12.50 -4.05 11.01
N GLY A 15 -12.68 -2.78 10.62
CA GLY A 15 -11.55 -1.91 10.28
C GLY A 15 -10.60 -1.71 11.46
N SER A 16 -11.12 -1.49 12.68
CA SER A 16 -10.25 -1.35 13.87
C SER A 16 -9.51 -2.64 14.20
N ALA A 17 -10.18 -3.81 14.08
CA ALA A 17 -9.52 -5.09 14.26
C ALA A 17 -8.39 -5.32 13.23
N ILE A 18 -8.64 -5.01 11.95
CA ILE A 18 -7.63 -5.07 10.88
C ILE A 18 -6.49 -4.09 11.15
N LEU A 19 -6.79 -2.88 11.64
CA LEU A 19 -5.77 -1.88 11.96
C LEU A 19 -4.83 -2.40 13.05
N ILE A 20 -5.38 -2.92 14.15
CA ILE A 20 -4.58 -3.45 15.27
C ILE A 20 -3.74 -4.64 14.80
N ALA A 21 -4.37 -5.65 14.19
CA ALA A 21 -3.69 -6.84 13.72
C ALA A 21 -2.62 -6.51 12.66
N GLY A 22 -2.94 -5.61 11.74
CA GLY A 22 -2.04 -5.17 10.67
C GLY A 22 -0.85 -4.37 11.17
N VAL A 23 -1.05 -3.49 12.16
CA VAL A 23 0.05 -2.72 12.79
C VAL A 23 0.98 -3.66 13.55
N LEU A 24 0.43 -4.55 14.37
CA LEU A 24 1.23 -5.52 15.12
C LEU A 24 1.98 -6.47 14.18
N GLY A 25 1.28 -7.09 13.23
CA GLY A 25 1.87 -8.05 12.29
C GLY A 25 2.97 -7.45 11.42
N ASN A 26 2.72 -6.30 10.77
CA ASN A 26 3.75 -5.66 9.97
C ASN A 26 4.87 -5.05 10.82
N GLY A 27 4.57 -4.57 12.03
CA GLY A 27 5.58 -4.10 12.98
C GLY A 27 6.54 -5.21 13.40
N ILE A 28 6.01 -6.38 13.75
CA ILE A 28 6.82 -7.57 14.07
C ILE A 28 7.65 -8.01 12.87
N ASN A 29 7.08 -8.05 11.66
CA ASN A 29 7.84 -8.38 10.44
C ASN A 29 9.02 -7.43 10.24
N ILE A 30 8.79 -6.12 10.34
CA ILE A 30 9.84 -5.11 10.19
C ILE A 30 10.92 -5.31 11.25
N PHE A 31 10.53 -5.53 12.51
CA PHE A 31 11.47 -5.76 13.60
C PHE A 31 12.33 -7.01 13.34
N ILE A 32 11.72 -8.15 13.03
CA ILE A 32 12.43 -9.42 12.80
C ILE A 32 13.35 -9.32 11.58
N PHE A 33 12.85 -8.83 10.45
CA PHE A 33 13.62 -8.76 9.20
C PHE A 33 14.75 -7.73 9.26
N SER A 34 14.60 -6.68 10.06
CA SER A 34 15.66 -5.67 10.26
C SER A 34 16.69 -6.10 11.32
N SER A 35 16.29 -6.88 12.33
CA SER A 35 17.15 -7.21 13.47
C SER A 35 17.97 -8.50 13.25
N VAL A 36 17.41 -9.50 12.57
CA VAL A 36 18.09 -10.80 12.40
C VAL A 36 19.07 -10.74 11.23
N ARG A 37 20.37 -10.90 11.53
CA ARG A 37 21.46 -10.77 10.54
C ARG A 37 21.30 -11.67 9.32
N THR A 38 20.83 -12.91 9.51
CA THR A 38 20.61 -13.87 8.40
C THR A 38 19.57 -13.35 7.42
N TYR A 39 18.47 -12.78 7.91
CA TYR A 39 17.37 -12.28 7.08
C TYR A 39 17.72 -11.03 6.28
N ARG A 40 18.67 -10.22 6.77
CA ARG A 40 19.14 -9.02 6.06
C ARG A 40 19.84 -9.30 4.73
N ASN A 41 20.32 -10.53 4.53
CA ASN A 41 20.99 -10.95 3.31
C ASN A 41 20.11 -11.84 2.40
N THR A 42 18.88 -12.16 2.84
CA THR A 42 17.95 -12.98 2.09
C THR A 42 17.04 -12.09 1.23
N PRO A 43 17.04 -12.21 -0.12
CA PRO A 43 16.32 -11.27 -0.97
C PRO A 43 14.79 -11.34 -0.79
N SER A 44 14.19 -12.53 -0.72
CA SER A 44 12.76 -12.71 -0.41
C SER A 44 12.34 -12.01 0.87
N THR A 45 13.15 -12.09 1.93
CA THR A 45 12.90 -11.39 3.19
C THR A 45 12.99 -9.87 3.05
N PHE A 46 13.92 -9.38 2.24
CA PHE A 46 14.02 -7.95 1.93
C PHE A 46 12.76 -7.43 1.21
N TYR A 47 12.23 -8.18 0.23
CA TYR A 47 10.95 -7.81 -0.41
C TYR A 47 9.81 -7.77 0.61
N PHE A 48 9.69 -8.76 1.50
CA PHE A 48 8.68 -8.73 2.57
C PHE A 48 8.85 -7.55 3.54
N LEU A 49 10.09 -7.18 3.88
CA LEU A 49 10.37 -6.01 4.71
C LEU A 49 9.83 -4.73 4.05
N VAL A 50 10.14 -4.52 2.76
CA VAL A 50 9.64 -3.36 2.01
C VAL A 50 8.12 -3.37 1.91
N GLY A 51 7.52 -4.52 1.63
CA GLY A 51 6.07 -4.69 1.60
C GLY A 51 5.42 -4.36 2.95
N SER A 52 6.01 -4.82 4.06
CA SER A 52 5.51 -4.52 5.41
C SER A 52 5.59 -3.05 5.78
N ILE A 53 6.64 -2.34 5.36
CA ILE A 53 6.74 -0.88 5.54
C ILE A 53 5.60 -0.18 4.80
N HIS A 54 5.38 -0.52 3.52
CA HIS A 54 4.32 0.11 2.72
C HIS A 54 2.92 -0.28 3.20
N ASN A 55 2.73 -1.49 3.71
CA ASN A 55 1.48 -1.88 4.38
C ASN A 55 1.22 -1.05 5.64
N LEU A 56 2.23 -0.78 6.47
CA LEU A 56 2.06 0.11 7.63
C LEU A 56 1.69 1.53 7.20
N LEU A 57 2.36 2.08 6.19
CA LEU A 57 2.02 3.40 5.65
C LEU A 57 0.59 3.43 5.10
N TYR A 58 0.18 2.38 4.39
CA TYR A 58 -1.18 2.22 3.89
C TYR A 58 -2.20 2.20 5.04
N LEU A 59 -1.97 1.40 6.08
CA LEU A 59 -2.87 1.30 7.24
C LEU A 59 -2.96 2.63 7.99
N ALA A 60 -1.81 3.28 8.24
CA ALA A 60 -1.71 4.53 8.98
C ALA A 60 -2.46 5.68 8.27
N ILE A 61 -2.34 5.78 6.94
CA ILE A 61 -2.93 6.88 6.16
C ILE A 61 -4.35 6.57 5.74
N ASN A 62 -4.63 5.35 5.25
CA ASN A 62 -5.92 5.06 4.63
C ASN A 62 -6.93 4.51 5.61
N LEU A 63 -6.59 3.43 6.32
CA LEU A 63 -7.56 2.75 7.18
C LEU A 63 -7.89 3.59 8.41
N THR A 64 -6.88 4.16 9.08
CA THR A 64 -7.07 5.04 10.24
C THR A 64 -8.01 6.20 9.91
N PHE A 65 -7.73 6.94 8.84
CA PHE A 65 -8.57 8.09 8.47
C PHE A 65 -9.94 7.67 7.94
N ARG A 66 -10.08 6.48 7.35
CA ARG A 66 -11.39 5.94 6.97
C ARG A 66 -12.24 5.62 8.19
N ILE A 67 -11.66 5.00 9.23
CA ILE A 67 -12.34 4.71 10.50
C ILE A 67 -12.76 6.02 11.17
N VAL A 68 -11.83 6.99 11.28
CA VAL A 68 -12.13 8.30 11.88
C VAL A 68 -13.24 9.00 11.10
N SER A 69 -13.16 9.07 9.78
CA SER A 69 -14.18 9.73 8.95
C SER A 69 -15.57 9.11 9.10
N VAL A 70 -15.64 7.78 9.19
CA VAL A 70 -16.92 7.07 9.36
C VAL A 70 -17.44 7.17 10.79
N GLY A 71 -16.57 7.16 11.80
CA GLY A 71 -16.94 7.20 13.21
C GLY A 71 -17.27 8.60 13.73
N SER A 72 -16.58 9.65 13.28
CA SER A 72 -16.80 11.03 13.73
C SER A 72 -17.65 11.86 12.76
N GLY A 73 -17.88 11.38 11.54
CA GLY A 73 -18.53 12.13 10.47
C GLY A 73 -17.63 13.20 9.83
N PHE A 74 -16.39 13.39 10.31
CA PHE A 74 -15.45 14.38 9.78
C PHE A 74 -14.56 13.78 8.69
N ASP A 75 -14.78 14.18 7.43
CA ASP A 75 -14.03 13.67 6.27
C ASP A 75 -13.08 14.73 5.72
N LEU A 76 -11.78 14.60 6.03
CA LEU A 76 -10.74 15.51 5.52
C LEU A 76 -10.65 15.52 3.99
N THR A 77 -11.10 14.47 3.30
CA THR A 77 -11.07 14.45 1.83
C THR A 77 -12.11 15.38 1.19
N ARG A 78 -13.07 15.86 1.99
CA ARG A 78 -14.09 16.83 1.55
C ARG A 78 -13.68 18.27 1.82
N THR A 79 -12.76 18.49 2.74
CA THR A 79 -12.37 19.83 3.22
C THR A 79 -11.01 20.26 2.71
N SER A 80 -10.05 19.33 2.56
CA SER A 80 -8.69 19.62 2.14
C SER A 80 -8.35 19.00 0.79
N LEU A 81 -8.11 19.85 -0.21
CA LEU A 81 -7.68 19.42 -1.54
C LEU A 81 -6.33 18.68 -1.47
N ALA A 82 -5.41 19.17 -0.63
CA ALA A 82 -4.12 18.54 -0.40
C ALA A 82 -4.30 17.12 0.14
N TRP A 83 -5.22 16.93 1.09
CA TRP A 83 -5.50 15.61 1.66
C TRP A 83 -6.20 14.67 0.67
N CYS A 84 -7.18 15.16 -0.10
CA CYS A 84 -7.84 14.41 -1.18
C CYS A 84 -6.80 13.82 -2.16
N ARG A 85 -5.88 14.66 -2.65
CA ARG A 85 -4.80 14.26 -3.56
C ARG A 85 -3.80 13.29 -2.91
N ALA A 86 -3.29 13.65 -1.72
CA ALA A 86 -2.28 12.85 -1.02
C ALA A 86 -2.81 11.46 -0.66
N ARG A 87 -4.04 11.38 -0.13
CA ARG A 87 -4.66 10.10 0.24
C ARG A 87 -4.76 9.17 -0.97
N SER A 88 -5.26 9.66 -2.10
CA SER A 88 -5.43 8.84 -3.30
C SER A 88 -4.09 8.38 -3.88
N PHE A 89 -3.09 9.26 -3.87
CA PHE A 89 -1.72 8.90 -4.23
C PHE A 89 -1.19 7.76 -3.34
N PHE A 90 -1.18 7.94 -2.02
CA PHE A 90 -0.65 6.96 -1.08
C PHE A 90 -1.46 5.66 -1.05
N LEU A 91 -2.78 5.72 -1.26
CA LEU A 91 -3.63 4.53 -1.42
C LEU A 91 -3.15 3.68 -2.59
N SER A 92 -2.99 4.31 -3.76
CA SER A 92 -2.60 3.61 -4.99
C SER A 92 -1.15 3.12 -4.94
N THR A 93 -0.21 3.95 -4.49
CA THR A 93 1.22 3.62 -4.55
C THR A 93 1.61 2.60 -3.49
N ASN A 94 1.19 2.78 -2.23
CA ASN A 94 1.57 1.85 -1.15
C ASN A 94 0.97 0.46 -1.36
N SER A 95 -0.28 0.37 -1.83
CA SER A 95 -0.92 -0.93 -2.13
C SER A 95 -0.21 -1.64 -3.29
N ALA A 96 0.13 -0.92 -4.36
CA ALA A 96 0.83 -1.48 -5.51
C ALA A 96 2.27 -1.93 -5.16
N ILE A 97 3.01 -1.14 -4.38
CA ILE A 97 4.36 -1.50 -3.93
C ILE A 97 4.29 -2.72 -3.01
N SER A 98 3.35 -2.77 -2.08
CA SER A 98 3.15 -3.93 -1.20
C SER A 98 2.84 -5.20 -1.98
N PHE A 99 1.87 -5.14 -2.90
CA PHE A 99 1.51 -6.27 -3.76
C PHE A 99 2.69 -6.74 -4.62
N THR A 100 3.37 -5.80 -5.29
CA THR A 100 4.54 -6.09 -6.12
C THR A 100 5.65 -6.74 -5.29
N SER A 101 5.87 -6.28 -4.06
CA SER A 101 6.85 -6.84 -3.14
C SER A 101 6.50 -8.29 -2.77
N SER A 102 5.22 -8.59 -2.51
CA SER A 102 4.76 -9.97 -2.30
C SER A 102 5.00 -10.87 -3.51
N CYS A 103 4.70 -10.39 -4.73
CA CYS A 103 4.99 -11.14 -5.96
C CYS A 103 6.50 -11.37 -6.17
N LEU A 104 7.32 -10.35 -5.92
CA LEU A 104 8.77 -10.48 -6.04
C LEU A 104 9.35 -11.44 -4.99
N ALA A 105 8.79 -11.45 -3.78
CA ALA A 105 9.18 -12.40 -2.74
C ALA A 105 8.89 -13.85 -3.15
N THR A 106 7.73 -14.12 -3.76
CA THR A 106 7.39 -15.48 -4.22
C THR A 106 8.23 -15.90 -5.43
N ILE A 107 8.49 -14.98 -6.37
CA ILE A 107 9.42 -15.23 -7.49
C ILE A 107 10.82 -15.55 -6.97
N ASP A 108 11.33 -14.76 -6.01
CA ASP A 108 12.65 -15.00 -5.42
C ASP A 108 12.71 -16.35 -4.69
N GLN A 109 11.67 -16.73 -3.95
CA GLN A 109 11.59 -18.05 -3.33
C GLN A 109 11.63 -19.18 -4.36
N PHE A 110 10.92 -19.03 -5.49
CA PHE A 110 11.01 -19.99 -6.61
C PHE A 110 12.43 -20.08 -7.18
N LEU A 111 13.09 -18.93 -7.40
CA LEU A 111 14.47 -18.90 -7.89
C LEU A 111 15.44 -19.55 -6.88
N ALA A 112 15.32 -19.21 -5.61
CA ALA A 112 16.18 -19.71 -4.53
C ALA A 112 16.06 -21.22 -4.33
N THR A 113 14.85 -21.77 -4.46
CA THR A 113 14.56 -23.20 -4.27
C THR A 113 14.70 -24.03 -5.55
N SER A 114 14.97 -23.40 -6.69
CA SER A 114 15.15 -24.10 -7.96
C SER A 114 16.34 -25.07 -7.93
N GLN A 115 16.16 -26.26 -8.51
CA GLN A 115 17.22 -27.25 -8.70
C GLN A 115 18.31 -26.74 -9.65
N SER A 116 17.93 -25.87 -10.61
CA SER A 116 18.87 -25.28 -11.56
C SER A 116 19.76 -24.24 -10.89
N ALA A 117 21.07 -24.52 -10.84
CA ALA A 117 22.06 -23.55 -10.36
C ALA A 117 22.06 -22.24 -11.15
N HIS A 118 21.69 -22.29 -12.45
CA HIS A 118 21.55 -21.11 -13.28
C HIS A 118 20.41 -20.19 -12.80
N LEU A 119 19.27 -20.76 -12.39
CA LEU A 119 18.15 -19.96 -11.88
C LEU A 119 18.42 -19.43 -10.48
N ARG A 120 19.01 -20.25 -9.60
CA ARG A 120 19.34 -19.86 -8.23
C ARG A 120 20.30 -18.67 -8.16
N ARG A 121 21.17 -18.50 -9.16
CA ARG A 121 22.11 -17.37 -9.23
C ARG A 121 21.44 -15.99 -9.31
N TYR A 122 20.16 -15.92 -9.67
CA TYR A 122 19.40 -14.66 -9.74
C TYR A 122 18.85 -14.22 -8.38
N SER A 123 18.75 -15.13 -7.40
CA SER A 123 18.34 -14.82 -6.02
C SER A 123 19.50 -14.15 -5.25
N LYS A 124 19.84 -12.92 -5.64
CA LYS A 124 20.91 -12.11 -5.03
C LYS A 124 20.35 -10.84 -4.43
N ILE A 125 20.81 -10.50 -3.24
CA ILE A 125 20.33 -9.33 -2.49
C ILE A 125 20.59 -8.02 -3.24
N GLU A 126 21.72 -7.90 -3.93
CA GLU A 126 22.05 -6.74 -4.76
C GLU A 126 21.05 -6.52 -5.90
N LEU A 127 20.57 -7.60 -6.51
CA LEU A 127 19.55 -7.53 -7.55
C LEU A 127 18.21 -7.11 -6.95
N ALA A 128 17.87 -7.64 -5.77
CA ALA A 128 16.64 -7.26 -5.08
C ALA A 128 16.60 -5.77 -4.72
N TYR A 129 17.70 -5.18 -4.24
CA TYR A 129 17.77 -3.72 -4.02
C TYR A 129 17.45 -2.94 -5.30
N ARG A 130 18.03 -3.33 -6.44
CA ARG A 130 17.80 -2.67 -7.73
C ARG A 130 16.37 -2.83 -8.21
N ILE A 131 15.81 -4.04 -8.14
CA ILE A 131 14.44 -4.32 -8.55
C ILE A 131 13.44 -3.53 -7.71
N VAL A 132 13.60 -3.53 -6.37
CA VAL A 132 12.72 -2.75 -5.48
C VAL A 132 12.82 -1.26 -5.79
N LEU A 133 14.02 -0.73 -6.00
CA LEU A 133 14.20 0.68 -6.35
C LEU A 133 13.47 1.04 -7.64
N VAL A 134 13.63 0.24 -8.69
CA VAL A 134 12.94 0.44 -9.97
C VAL A 134 11.43 0.33 -9.80
N ALA A 135 10.93 -0.68 -9.07
CA ALA A 135 9.51 -0.86 -8.81
C ALA A 135 8.92 0.34 -8.06
N MET A 136 9.59 0.84 -7.02
CA MET A 136 9.16 2.04 -6.29
C MET A 136 9.09 3.26 -7.21
N VAL A 137 10.12 3.50 -8.03
CA VAL A 137 10.13 4.62 -8.98
C VAL A 137 8.96 4.51 -9.95
N VAL A 138 8.74 3.33 -10.54
CA VAL A 138 7.60 3.09 -11.46
C VAL A 138 6.28 3.40 -10.78
N TRP A 139 6.05 2.88 -9.57
CA TRP A 139 4.79 3.09 -8.86
C TRP A 139 4.59 4.53 -8.38
N TYR A 140 5.65 5.23 -7.97
CA TYR A 140 5.56 6.64 -7.63
C TYR A 140 5.27 7.52 -8.85
N LEU A 141 5.91 7.26 -9.98
CA LEU A 141 5.61 7.96 -11.25
C LEU A 141 4.17 7.68 -11.70
N GLN A 142 3.74 6.42 -11.63
CA GLN A 142 2.36 6.01 -11.91
C GLN A 142 1.35 6.64 -10.94
N GLY A 143 1.79 7.01 -9.74
CA GLY A 143 1.00 7.71 -8.74
C GLY A 143 0.74 9.18 -9.06
N ILE A 144 1.64 9.87 -9.79
CA ILE A 144 1.56 11.32 -10.05
C ILE A 144 0.20 11.77 -10.60
N PRO A 145 -0.42 11.06 -11.57
CA PRO A 145 -1.76 11.42 -12.06
C PRO A 145 -2.84 11.50 -10.98
N TRP A 146 -2.75 10.75 -9.87
CA TRP A 146 -3.66 10.88 -8.73
C TRP A 146 -3.55 12.24 -8.04
N ILE A 147 -2.37 12.86 -8.04
CA ILE A 147 -2.16 14.19 -7.48
C ILE A 147 -2.70 15.27 -8.45
N LEU A 148 -2.53 15.07 -9.75
CA LEU A 148 -2.89 16.07 -10.76
C LEU A 148 -4.40 16.09 -11.07
N TYR A 149 -5.02 14.92 -11.20
CA TYR A 149 -6.39 14.79 -11.71
C TYR A 149 -7.45 14.57 -10.62
N GLN A 150 -7.13 14.92 -9.37
CA GLN A 150 -8.10 14.93 -8.29
C GLN A 150 -8.44 16.35 -7.82
N ASN A 151 -9.74 16.56 -7.63
CA ASN A 151 -10.30 17.79 -7.13
C ASN A 151 -11.53 17.53 -6.25
N ILE A 152 -11.90 18.52 -5.44
CA ILE A 152 -13.13 18.49 -4.65
C ILE A 152 -14.25 19.05 -5.53
N SER A 153 -15.30 18.26 -5.74
CA SER A 153 -16.47 18.70 -6.50
C SER A 153 -17.20 19.80 -5.74
N PRO A 154 -17.54 20.95 -6.38
CA PRO A 154 -18.31 22.01 -5.73
C PRO A 154 -19.75 21.59 -5.43
N ILE A 155 -20.26 20.55 -6.11
CA ILE A 155 -21.66 20.09 -5.99
C ILE A 155 -21.77 19.03 -4.89
N SER A 156 -20.93 18.00 -4.94
CA SER A 156 -21.02 16.86 -4.01
C SER A 156 -20.11 17.01 -2.78
N THR A 157 -19.19 17.99 -2.78
CA THR A 157 -18.12 18.16 -1.78
C THR A 157 -17.26 16.91 -1.60
N THR A 158 -17.25 16.01 -2.58
CA THR A 158 -16.45 14.78 -2.56
C THR A 158 -15.22 14.91 -3.44
N CYS A 159 -14.18 14.17 -3.08
CA CYS A 159 -12.97 14.00 -3.86
C CYS A 159 -13.29 13.19 -5.12
N VAL A 160 -13.19 13.82 -6.30
CA VAL A 160 -13.54 13.22 -7.61
C VAL A 160 -12.39 13.34 -8.60
N ARG A 161 -12.40 12.45 -9.60
CA ARG A 161 -11.47 12.48 -10.74
C ARG A 161 -11.98 13.50 -11.76
N THR A 162 -11.13 14.41 -12.20
CA THR A 162 -11.49 15.48 -13.16
C THR A 162 -11.21 15.11 -14.62
N ASN A 163 -10.26 14.22 -14.87
CA ASN A 163 -9.89 13.81 -16.21
C ASN A 163 -10.61 12.52 -16.62
N ALA A 164 -11.42 12.57 -17.69
CA ALA A 164 -12.21 11.44 -18.15
C ALA A 164 -11.36 10.28 -18.70
N ILE A 165 -10.26 10.56 -19.40
CA ILE A 165 -9.36 9.54 -19.94
C ILE A 165 -8.67 8.80 -18.79
N TYR A 166 -8.19 9.54 -17.79
CA TYR A 166 -7.61 8.94 -16.60
C TYR A 166 -8.63 8.15 -15.79
N ALA A 167 -9.88 8.61 -15.75
CA ALA A 167 -10.95 7.85 -15.11
C ALA A 167 -11.16 6.47 -15.76
N ILE A 168 -11.09 6.38 -17.10
CA ILE A 168 -11.16 5.12 -17.86
C ILE A 168 -9.92 4.24 -17.60
N TYR A 169 -8.73 4.84 -17.52
CA TYR A 169 -7.50 4.09 -17.26
C TYR A 169 -7.49 3.39 -15.89
N VAL A 170 -8.15 3.99 -14.89
CA VAL A 170 -8.16 3.49 -13.50
C VAL A 170 -9.41 2.67 -13.16
N SER A 171 -10.49 2.80 -13.93
CA SER A 171 -11.73 2.03 -13.76
C SER A 171 -11.56 0.59 -14.21
#